data_AF-A0A949YEK5-F1
#
_entry.id   AF-A0A949YEK5-F1
#
_cell.length_a   1.000
_cell.length_b   1.000
_cell.length_c   1.000
_cell.angle_alpha   90.00
_cell.angle_beta   90.00
_cell.angle_gamma   90.00
#
_symmetry.space_group_name_H-M   'P 1'
#
loop_
_entity.id
_entity.type
_entity.pdbx_description
1 polymer ?
#
loop_
_entity_poly.entity_id
_entity_poly.type
_entity_poly.pdbx_seq_one_letter_code
_entity_poly.pdbx_strand_id
1 'polypeptide(L)'
;MILSATYIAWRSLERNTEGILASSSTQLFYADTQLEKEEYDGADKPLWTIYSKPDTDDPTAYCQQLLAAIAKHNKSIAAIPNADELNKKIIELNPPDDEIQDIAELRRVKSHLTSILNELHSAYDFWSKGILTRKELETWIGYFDIIGPHPLFLAEIDRWQRAKFMSRNFAEMLQVELLKNPFNKKVIHKFYPKLDSPAFLEGLPEYGNHWSE
;
A
#
# COMPACT_ATOMS: atom_id res chain seq x y z
N MET A 1 41.88 11.53 11.75
CA MET A 1 40.44 11.36 12.06
C MET A 1 40.09 9.92 11.72
N ILE A 2 39.99 9.06 12.73
CA ILE A 2 39.82 7.60 12.53
C ILE A 2 38.32 7.35 12.38
N LEU A 3 37.85 7.14 11.15
CA LEU A 3 36.52 6.57 10.92
C LEU A 3 36.60 5.11 11.39
N SER A 4 35.85 4.77 12.44
CA SER A 4 35.85 3.41 12.98
C SER A 4 35.35 2.43 11.91
N ALA A 5 35.90 1.21 11.91
CA ALA A 5 35.46 0.15 11.01
C ALA A 5 33.94 -0.07 11.05
N THR A 6 33.31 0.24 12.19
CA THR A 6 31.86 0.24 12.40
C THR A 6 31.12 1.27 11.54
N TYR A 7 31.66 2.49 11.38
CA TYR A 7 31.05 3.52 10.52
C TYR A 7 31.15 3.14 9.03
N ILE A 8 32.28 2.57 8.62
CA ILE A 8 32.48 2.09 7.25
C ILE A 8 31.55 0.90 6.97
N ALA A 9 31.42 -0.03 7.92
CA ALA A 9 30.48 -1.15 7.83
C ALA A 9 29.02 -0.67 7.78
N TRP A 10 28.64 0.32 8.59
CA TRP A 10 27.30 0.91 8.57
C TRP A 10 26.99 1.60 7.24
N ARG A 11 27.89 2.44 6.72
CA ARG A 11 27.74 3.07 5.39
C ARG A 11 27.70 2.07 4.25
N SER A 12 28.45 0.98 4.36
CA SER A 12 28.45 -0.09 3.36
C SER A 12 27.18 -0.92 3.42
N LEU A 13 26.60 -1.12 4.61
CA LEU A 13 25.28 -1.73 4.79
C LEU A 13 24.18 -0.82 4.25
N GLU A 14 24.19 0.46 4.58
CA GLU A 14 23.25 1.47 4.06
C GLU A 14 23.25 1.47 2.52
N ARG A 15 24.43 1.56 1.89
CA ARG A 15 24.56 1.48 0.42
C ARG A 15 24.19 0.12 -0.17
N ASN A 16 24.45 -0.98 0.53
CA ASN A 16 24.05 -2.31 0.07
C ASN A 16 22.53 -2.49 0.20
N THR A 17 21.90 -1.93 1.22
CA THR A 17 20.43 -1.94 1.36
C THR A 17 19.81 -1.06 0.29
N GLU A 18 20.36 0.13 0.02
CA GLU A 18 19.95 0.99 -1.11
C GLU A 18 20.15 0.29 -2.46
N GLY A 19 21.28 -0.41 -2.66
CA GLY A 19 21.59 -1.13 -3.89
C GLY A 19 20.75 -2.40 -4.08
N ILE A 20 20.45 -3.13 -3.00
CA ILE A 20 19.56 -4.29 -3.02
C ILE A 20 18.10 -3.83 -3.21
N LEU A 21 17.67 -2.75 -2.55
CA LEU A 21 16.35 -2.16 -2.78
C LEU A 21 16.23 -1.66 -4.23
N ALA A 22 17.22 -0.92 -4.75
CA ALA A 22 17.20 -0.47 -6.14
C ALA A 22 17.25 -1.64 -7.13
N SER A 23 18.05 -2.69 -6.86
CA SER A 23 18.12 -3.90 -7.69
C SER A 23 16.83 -4.71 -7.63
N SER A 24 16.25 -4.91 -6.45
CA SER A 24 14.98 -5.62 -6.28
C SER A 24 13.82 -4.81 -6.87
N SER A 25 13.82 -3.49 -6.72
CA SER A 25 12.86 -2.59 -7.38
C SER A 25 13.06 -2.57 -8.89
N THR A 26 14.29 -2.67 -9.41
CA THR A 26 14.56 -2.75 -10.87
C THR A 26 14.17 -4.11 -11.44
N GLN A 27 14.38 -5.20 -10.70
CA GLN A 27 13.95 -6.55 -11.10
C GLN A 27 12.43 -6.71 -11.00
N LEU A 28 11.80 -6.08 -10.01
CA LEU A 28 10.34 -5.92 -9.95
C LEU A 28 9.87 -5.05 -11.13
N PHE A 29 10.50 -3.91 -11.43
CA PHE A 29 10.21 -3.07 -12.60
C PHE A 29 10.35 -3.82 -13.94
N TYR A 30 11.36 -4.69 -14.09
CA TYR A 30 11.56 -5.48 -15.30
C TYR A 30 10.56 -6.63 -15.45
N ALA A 31 10.09 -7.21 -14.33
CA ALA A 31 8.99 -8.16 -14.34
C ALA A 31 7.64 -7.46 -14.57
N ASP A 32 7.43 -6.28 -13.97
CA ASP A 32 6.23 -5.45 -14.09
C ASP A 32 6.08 -4.89 -15.52
N THR A 33 7.16 -4.43 -16.16
CA THR A 33 7.12 -3.96 -17.57
C THR A 33 6.92 -5.09 -18.60
N GLN A 34 7.17 -6.35 -18.25
CA GLN A 34 6.76 -7.49 -19.09
C GLN A 34 5.28 -7.86 -18.87
N LEU A 35 4.76 -7.71 -17.65
CA LEU A 35 3.33 -7.85 -17.36
C LEU A 35 2.48 -6.78 -18.07
N GLU A 36 2.95 -5.53 -18.15
CA GLU A 36 2.26 -4.41 -18.82
C GLU A 36 1.83 -4.69 -20.27
N LYS A 37 2.63 -5.44 -21.05
CA LYS A 37 2.37 -5.65 -22.48
C LYS A 37 1.32 -6.75 -22.75
N GLU A 38 1.19 -7.73 -21.87
CA GLU A 38 0.14 -8.76 -21.93
C GLU A 38 -1.12 -8.33 -21.14
N GLU A 39 -0.99 -7.36 -20.24
CA GLU A 39 -2.09 -6.87 -19.41
C GLU A 39 -3.02 -5.85 -20.10
N TYR A 40 -2.53 -5.09 -21.09
CA TYR A 40 -3.26 -4.02 -21.79
C TYR A 40 -4.53 -4.46 -22.54
N ASP A 41 -4.63 -5.74 -22.93
CA ASP A 41 -5.70 -6.26 -23.81
C ASP A 41 -7.01 -6.66 -23.08
N GLY A 42 -7.30 -6.13 -21.88
CA GLY A 42 -8.58 -6.40 -21.23
C GLY A 42 -8.87 -5.55 -20.00
N ALA A 43 -9.83 -4.64 -20.12
CA ALA A 43 -10.36 -3.81 -19.03
C ALA A 43 -11.21 -4.58 -17.98
N ASP A 44 -11.29 -5.92 -18.06
CA ASP A 44 -12.05 -6.81 -17.16
C ASP A 44 -11.17 -7.49 -16.07
N LYS A 45 -9.91 -7.06 -15.91
CA LYS A 45 -8.93 -7.73 -15.04
C LYS A 45 -9.06 -7.27 -13.58
N PRO A 46 -9.00 -8.19 -12.58
CA PRO A 46 -9.03 -7.87 -11.15
C PRO A 46 -8.04 -6.79 -10.69
N LEU A 47 -6.95 -6.57 -11.42
CA LEU A 47 -6.00 -5.50 -11.13
C LEU A 47 -6.62 -4.11 -11.19
N TRP A 48 -7.48 -3.83 -12.19
CA TRP A 48 -8.07 -2.51 -12.41
C TRP A 48 -9.19 -2.18 -11.42
N THR A 49 -9.65 -3.16 -10.63
CA THR A 49 -10.71 -2.93 -9.64
C THR A 49 -10.24 -2.00 -8.52
N ILE A 50 -8.92 -1.82 -8.33
CA ILE A 50 -8.38 -0.86 -7.36
C ILE A 50 -8.78 0.58 -7.65
N TYR A 51 -9.14 0.88 -8.90
CA TYR A 51 -9.59 2.20 -9.35
C TYR A 51 -11.12 2.30 -9.45
N SER A 52 -11.84 1.22 -9.11
CA SER A 52 -13.30 1.20 -9.13
C SER A 52 -13.89 1.99 -7.98
N LYS A 53 -15.01 2.67 -8.25
CA LYS A 53 -15.77 3.43 -7.24
C LYS A 53 -17.17 2.83 -7.13
N PRO A 54 -17.40 1.89 -6.17
CA PRO A 54 -18.72 1.38 -5.87
C PRO A 54 -19.75 2.50 -5.67
N ASP A 55 -20.94 2.34 -6.24
CA ASP A 55 -22.06 3.27 -6.08
C ASP A 55 -22.79 2.98 -4.76
N THR A 56 -22.12 3.28 -3.63
CA THR A 56 -22.70 3.09 -2.30
C THR A 56 -22.04 3.98 -1.27
N ASP A 57 -22.87 4.54 -0.39
CA ASP A 57 -22.43 5.30 0.78
C ASP A 57 -22.24 4.43 2.05
N ASP A 58 -22.61 3.13 2.00
CA ASP A 58 -22.42 2.22 3.13
C ASP A 58 -20.99 1.65 3.13
N PRO A 59 -20.17 1.93 4.17
CA PRO A 59 -18.80 1.44 4.25
C PRO A 59 -18.64 -0.08 4.13
N THR A 60 -19.62 -0.84 4.66
CA THR A 60 -19.55 -2.30 4.62
C THR A 60 -19.79 -2.81 3.21
N ALA A 61 -20.86 -2.33 2.56
CA ALA A 61 -21.18 -2.69 1.18
C ALA A 61 -20.08 -2.21 0.22
N TYR A 62 -19.47 -1.05 0.46
CA TYR A 62 -18.34 -0.53 -0.30
C TYR A 62 -17.16 -1.51 -0.32
N CYS A 63 -16.69 -1.94 0.86
CA CYS A 63 -15.60 -2.92 0.95
C CYS A 63 -15.98 -4.26 0.33
N GLN A 64 -17.21 -4.73 0.56
CA GLN A 64 -17.69 -6.00 0.01
C GLN A 64 -17.74 -6.00 -1.52
N GLN A 65 -18.19 -4.92 -2.15
CA GLN A 65 -18.24 -4.81 -3.61
C GLN A 65 -16.84 -4.81 -4.23
N LEU A 66 -15.88 -4.10 -3.63
CA LEU A 66 -14.49 -4.09 -4.11
C LEU A 66 -13.82 -5.46 -3.96
N LEU A 67 -14.01 -6.13 -2.82
CA LEU A 67 -13.48 -7.48 -2.63
C LEU A 67 -14.17 -8.50 -3.54
N ALA A 68 -15.48 -8.41 -3.74
CA ALA A 68 -16.22 -9.28 -4.66
C ALA A 68 -15.81 -9.10 -6.14
N ALA A 69 -15.34 -7.90 -6.51
CA ALA A 69 -14.83 -7.66 -7.87
C ALA A 69 -13.53 -8.42 -8.15
N ILE A 70 -12.76 -8.74 -7.09
CA ILE A 70 -11.50 -9.49 -7.16
C ILE A 70 -11.75 -10.97 -6.87
N ALA A 71 -12.39 -11.26 -5.74
CA ALA A 71 -12.75 -12.60 -5.29
C ALA A 71 -14.12 -13.01 -5.85
N LYS A 72 -14.14 -13.33 -7.15
CA LYS A 72 -15.39 -13.58 -7.90
C LYS A 72 -16.04 -14.92 -7.52
N HIS A 73 -15.27 -15.85 -6.95
CA HIS A 73 -15.71 -17.23 -6.75
C HIS A 73 -16.24 -17.48 -5.32
N ASN A 74 -15.75 -16.76 -4.32
CA ASN A 74 -16.03 -17.01 -2.91
C ASN A 74 -16.57 -15.78 -2.17
N LYS A 75 -17.85 -15.86 -1.75
CA LYS A 75 -18.53 -14.79 -1.02
C LYS A 75 -17.99 -14.53 0.38
N SER A 76 -17.35 -15.52 1.01
CA SER A 76 -16.78 -15.36 2.35
C SER A 76 -15.58 -14.42 2.32
N ILE A 77 -14.77 -14.49 1.26
CA ILE A 77 -13.65 -13.57 1.03
C ILE A 77 -14.17 -12.15 0.81
N ALA A 78 -15.23 -11.99 0.02
CA ALA A 78 -15.87 -10.69 -0.19
C ALA A 78 -16.44 -10.09 1.11
N ALA A 79 -16.85 -10.93 2.07
CA ALA A 79 -17.46 -10.52 3.33
C ALA A 79 -16.45 -10.21 4.46
N ILE A 80 -15.14 -10.28 4.21
CA ILE A 80 -14.13 -10.04 5.23
C ILE A 80 -14.30 -8.64 5.84
N PRO A 81 -14.37 -8.51 7.18
CA PRO A 81 -14.82 -7.28 7.82
C PRO A 81 -13.73 -6.24 8.07
N ASN A 82 -12.44 -6.62 8.06
CA ASN A 82 -11.35 -5.72 8.42
C ASN A 82 -10.00 -6.08 7.77
N ALA A 83 -9.07 -5.13 7.84
CA ALA A 83 -7.73 -5.22 7.26
C ALA A 83 -6.87 -6.38 7.82
N ASP A 84 -6.96 -6.70 9.12
CA ASP A 84 -6.16 -7.76 9.72
C ASP A 84 -6.61 -9.16 9.26
N GLU A 85 -7.93 -9.41 9.24
CA GLU A 85 -8.51 -10.64 8.72
C GLU A 85 -8.23 -10.81 7.22
N LEU A 86 -8.30 -9.73 6.44
CA LEU A 86 -7.96 -9.75 5.02
C LEU A 86 -6.49 -10.11 4.80
N ASN A 87 -5.58 -9.52 5.59
CA ASN A 87 -4.16 -9.87 5.54
C ASN A 87 -3.92 -11.36 5.87
N LYS A 88 -4.57 -11.88 6.92
CA LYS A 88 -4.46 -13.29 7.32
C LYS A 88 -4.94 -14.23 6.21
N LYS A 89 -6.09 -13.91 5.58
CA LYS A 89 -6.63 -14.69 4.46
C LYS A 89 -5.68 -14.70 3.27
N ILE A 90 -5.09 -13.57 2.91
CA ILE A 90 -4.19 -13.48 1.74
C ILE A 90 -2.92 -14.31 1.93
N ILE A 91 -2.36 -14.38 3.14
CA ILE A 91 -1.12 -15.13 3.41
C ILE A 91 -1.34 -16.60 3.72
N GLU A 92 -2.58 -17.08 3.67
CA GLU A 92 -2.93 -18.48 3.96
C GLU A 92 -2.20 -19.43 3.00
N LEU A 93 -1.34 -20.29 3.53
CA LEU A 93 -0.47 -21.15 2.71
C LEU A 93 -1.25 -22.25 1.97
N ASN A 94 -2.30 -22.78 2.60
CA ASN A 94 -3.11 -23.88 2.09
C ASN A 94 -4.60 -23.52 2.14
N PRO A 95 -5.07 -22.61 1.27
CA PRO A 95 -6.47 -22.26 1.25
C PRO A 95 -7.33 -23.39 0.68
N PRO A 96 -8.64 -23.41 0.98
CA PRO A 96 -9.60 -24.31 0.35
C PRO A 96 -9.54 -24.25 -1.19
N ASP A 97 -9.78 -25.38 -1.86
CA ASP A 97 -9.65 -25.48 -3.34
C ASP A 97 -10.51 -24.45 -4.09
N ASP A 98 -11.70 -24.13 -3.57
CA ASP A 98 -12.63 -23.14 -4.11
C ASP A 98 -12.22 -21.68 -3.83
N GLU A 99 -11.20 -21.45 -3.00
CA GLU A 99 -10.62 -20.14 -2.68
C GLU A 99 -9.27 -19.87 -3.37
N ILE A 100 -8.60 -20.90 -3.90
CA ILE A 100 -7.24 -20.80 -4.45
C ILE A 100 -7.13 -19.67 -5.48
N GLN A 101 -8.07 -19.61 -6.44
CA GLN A 101 -8.04 -18.63 -7.52
C GLN A 101 -8.26 -17.20 -6.99
N ASP A 102 -9.25 -17.02 -6.12
CA ASP A 102 -9.55 -15.71 -5.53
C ASP A 102 -8.38 -15.19 -4.69
N ILE A 103 -7.74 -16.06 -3.90
CA ILE A 103 -6.57 -15.70 -3.11
C ILE A 103 -5.37 -15.37 -4.01
N ALA A 104 -5.18 -16.08 -5.12
CA ALA A 104 -4.15 -15.74 -6.10
C ALA A 104 -4.37 -14.35 -6.70
N GLU A 105 -5.61 -13.99 -7.06
CA GLU A 105 -5.93 -12.65 -7.56
C GLU A 105 -5.75 -11.57 -6.48
N LEU A 106 -6.20 -11.81 -5.24
CA LEU A 106 -5.95 -10.89 -4.13
C LEU A 106 -4.45 -10.65 -3.89
N ARG A 107 -3.61 -11.69 -4.02
CA ARG A 107 -2.15 -11.59 -3.92
C ARG A 107 -1.57 -10.75 -5.04
N ARG A 108 -2.04 -10.94 -6.27
CA ARG A 108 -1.62 -10.15 -7.44
C ARG A 108 -1.94 -8.67 -7.25
N VAL A 109 -3.18 -8.36 -6.88
CA VAL A 109 -3.61 -6.97 -6.62
C VAL A 109 -2.82 -6.36 -5.46
N LYS A 110 -2.61 -7.11 -4.37
CA LYS A 110 -1.79 -6.67 -3.24
C LYS A 110 -0.34 -6.37 -3.66
N SER A 111 0.26 -7.18 -4.53
CA SER A 111 1.61 -6.94 -5.05
C SER A 111 1.69 -5.60 -5.78
N HIS A 112 0.72 -5.31 -6.63
CA HIS A 112 0.67 -4.03 -7.34
C HIS A 112 0.47 -2.83 -6.39
N LEU A 113 -0.45 -2.94 -5.41
CA LEU A 113 -0.62 -1.91 -4.38
C LEU A 113 0.64 -1.72 -3.51
N THR A 114 1.44 -2.76 -3.34
CA THR A 114 2.75 -2.68 -2.67
C THR A 114 3.74 -1.86 -3.49
N SER A 115 3.78 -2.06 -4.82
CA SER A 115 4.60 -1.24 -5.72
C SER A 115 4.20 0.24 -5.65
N ILE A 116 2.90 0.54 -5.67
CA ILE A 116 2.40 1.91 -5.51
C ILE A 116 2.81 2.53 -4.16
N LEU A 117 2.72 1.79 -3.05
CA LEU A 117 3.19 2.28 -1.75
C LEU A 117 4.71 2.52 -1.71
N ASN A 118 5.50 1.66 -2.36
CA ASN A 118 6.94 1.87 -2.51
C ASN A 118 7.25 3.16 -3.29
N GLU A 119 6.53 3.41 -4.38
CA GLU A 119 6.69 4.62 -5.19
C GLU A 119 6.29 5.87 -4.40
N LEU A 120 5.17 5.84 -3.68
CA LEU A 120 4.73 6.93 -2.80
C LEU A 120 5.76 7.21 -1.70
N HIS A 121 6.29 6.17 -1.05
CA HIS A 121 7.32 6.33 -0.02
C HIS A 121 8.61 6.91 -0.62
N SER A 122 9.01 6.46 -1.81
CA SER A 122 10.20 6.97 -2.49
C SER A 122 10.03 8.44 -2.91
N ALA A 123 8.87 8.80 -3.45
CA ALA A 123 8.55 10.17 -3.80
C ALA A 123 8.57 11.09 -2.56
N TYR A 124 8.03 10.60 -1.44
CA TYR A 124 8.10 11.29 -0.15
C TYR A 124 9.55 11.51 0.29
N ASP A 125 10.38 10.47 0.25
CA ASP A 125 11.78 10.56 0.62
C ASP A 125 12.55 11.55 -0.28
N PHE A 126 12.28 11.56 -1.58
CA PHE A 126 12.88 12.52 -2.52
C PHE A 126 12.43 13.95 -2.25
N TRP A 127 11.16 14.18 -1.95
CA TRP A 127 10.69 15.49 -1.50
C TRP A 127 11.37 15.91 -0.19
N SER A 128 11.49 15.00 0.77
CA SER A 128 12.13 15.28 2.07
C SER A 128 13.60 15.69 1.92
N LYS A 129 14.28 15.15 0.90
CA LYS A 129 15.66 15.45 0.53
C LYS A 129 15.80 16.66 -0.39
N GLY A 130 14.71 17.34 -0.74
CA GLY A 130 14.69 18.49 -1.64
C GLY A 130 14.97 18.16 -3.11
N ILE A 131 14.86 16.90 -3.50
CA ILE A 131 15.00 16.44 -4.89
C ILE A 131 13.71 16.74 -5.67
N LEU A 132 12.56 16.46 -5.06
CA LEU A 132 11.25 16.82 -5.59
C LEU A 132 10.73 18.09 -4.91
N THR A 133 10.05 18.92 -5.69
CA THR A 133 9.21 20.01 -5.18
C THR A 133 7.91 19.46 -4.58
N ARG A 134 7.23 20.25 -3.75
CA ARG A 134 5.90 19.87 -3.21
C ARG A 134 4.89 19.59 -4.31
N LYS A 135 4.91 20.37 -5.40
CA LYS A 135 4.00 20.19 -6.55
C LYS A 135 4.23 18.88 -7.30
N GLU A 136 5.48 18.43 -7.40
CA GLU A 136 5.81 17.12 -7.98
C GLU A 136 5.32 15.99 -7.05
N LEU A 137 5.53 16.13 -5.74
CA LEU A 137 4.97 15.18 -4.75
C LEU A 137 3.43 15.13 -4.82
N GLU A 138 2.76 16.27 -5.02
CA GLU A 138 1.30 16.34 -5.16
C GLU A 138 0.76 15.49 -6.34
N THR A 139 1.58 15.24 -7.36
CA THR A 139 1.20 14.34 -8.46
C THR A 139 1.16 12.88 -7.99
N TRP A 140 2.08 12.49 -7.09
CA TRP A 140 2.12 11.17 -6.51
C TRP A 140 1.00 10.98 -5.47
N ILE A 141 0.77 11.93 -4.57
CA ILE A 141 -0.33 11.81 -3.58
C ILE A 141 -1.71 11.77 -4.27
N GLY A 142 -1.83 12.25 -5.51
CA GLY A 142 -3.03 12.11 -6.33
C GLY A 142 -3.49 10.66 -6.51
N TYR A 143 -2.61 9.66 -6.34
CA TYR A 143 -3.02 8.24 -6.30
C TYR A 143 -4.07 7.96 -5.21
N PHE A 144 -4.08 8.69 -4.10
CA PHE A 144 -5.10 8.52 -3.05
C PHE A 144 -6.51 8.88 -3.52
N ASP A 145 -6.65 9.85 -4.42
CA ASP A 145 -7.95 10.24 -5.00
C ASP A 145 -8.48 9.21 -6.02
N ILE A 146 -7.55 8.46 -6.63
CA ILE A 146 -7.85 7.44 -7.64
C ILE A 146 -8.17 6.11 -6.95
N ILE A 147 -7.30 5.64 -6.05
CA ILE A 147 -7.45 4.36 -5.34
C ILE A 147 -8.49 4.46 -4.23
N GLY A 148 -8.54 5.59 -3.52
CA GLY A 148 -9.44 5.77 -2.38
C GLY A 148 -9.16 4.80 -1.23
N PRO A 149 -10.17 4.50 -0.39
CA PRO A 149 -10.04 3.66 0.79
C PRO A 149 -10.21 2.17 0.42
N HIS A 150 -9.57 1.72 -0.66
CA HIS A 150 -9.70 0.35 -1.15
C HIS A 150 -9.26 -0.67 -0.06
N PRO A 151 -10.05 -1.72 0.25
CA PRO A 151 -9.79 -2.60 1.38
C PRO A 151 -8.44 -3.32 1.31
N LEU A 152 -7.99 -3.73 0.13
CA LEU A 152 -6.63 -4.27 -0.05
C LEU A 152 -5.52 -3.24 0.17
N PHE A 153 -5.77 -1.97 -0.16
CA PHE A 153 -4.78 -0.90 0.05
C PHE A 153 -4.65 -0.59 1.54
N LEU A 154 -5.78 -0.50 2.25
CA LEU A 154 -5.80 -0.37 3.71
C LEU A 154 -5.13 -1.56 4.41
N ALA A 155 -5.38 -2.79 3.95
CA ALA A 155 -4.69 -3.97 4.45
C ALA A 155 -3.17 -3.92 4.20
N GLU A 156 -2.74 -3.40 3.05
CA GLU A 156 -1.32 -3.26 2.77
C GLU A 156 -0.65 -2.19 3.65
N ILE A 157 -1.31 -1.05 3.88
CA ILE A 157 -0.85 -0.04 4.83
C ILE A 157 -0.72 -0.62 6.25
N ASP A 158 -1.71 -1.39 6.71
CA ASP A 158 -1.65 -2.08 8.00
C ASP A 158 -0.45 -3.04 8.09
N ARG A 159 -0.19 -3.82 7.03
CA ARG A 159 0.96 -4.73 6.97
C ARG A 159 2.28 -3.96 7.09
N TRP A 160 2.43 -2.86 6.35
CA TRP A 160 3.61 -2.00 6.40
C TRP A 160 3.83 -1.37 7.78
N GLN A 161 2.74 -0.93 8.43
CA GLN A 161 2.78 -0.35 9.77
C GLN A 161 3.28 -1.37 10.80
N ARG A 162 2.78 -2.60 10.74
CA ARG A 162 3.19 -3.70 11.62
C ARG A 162 4.63 -4.14 11.37
N ALA A 163 5.06 -4.15 10.10
CA ALA A 163 6.40 -4.53 9.69
C ALA A 163 7.44 -3.40 9.83
N LYS A 164 7.03 -2.18 10.20
CA LYS A 164 7.88 -0.99 10.31
C LYS A 164 8.59 -0.63 9.00
N PHE A 165 7.89 -0.80 7.88
CA PHE A 165 8.40 -0.51 6.53
C PHE A 165 8.25 0.96 6.10
N MET A 166 7.62 1.79 6.94
CA MET A 166 7.45 3.22 6.68
C MET A 166 8.03 4.06 7.81
N SER A 167 8.47 5.27 7.47
CA SER A 167 8.76 6.31 8.46
C SER A 167 7.49 6.85 9.09
N ARG A 168 7.62 7.41 10.30
CA ARG A 168 6.54 8.09 11.01
C ARG A 168 5.97 9.24 10.17
N ASN A 169 6.83 10.04 9.54
CA ASN A 169 6.37 11.23 8.83
C ASN A 169 5.68 10.88 7.50
N PHE A 170 6.12 9.81 6.82
CA PHE A 170 5.36 9.26 5.69
C PHE A 170 4.00 8.70 6.13
N ALA A 171 3.95 8.02 7.28
CA ALA A 171 2.69 7.55 7.85
C ALA A 171 1.76 8.71 8.23
N GLU A 172 2.29 9.82 8.75
CA GLU A 172 1.53 11.05 8.98
C GLU A 172 0.94 11.60 7.67
N MET A 173 1.73 11.65 6.58
CA MET A 173 1.21 12.02 5.25
C MET A 173 0.08 11.08 4.80
N LEU A 174 0.27 9.76 4.87
CA LEU A 174 -0.76 8.79 4.52
C LEU A 174 -2.04 9.00 5.33
N GLN A 175 -1.91 9.22 6.63
CA GLN A 175 -3.04 9.46 7.54
C GLN A 175 -3.79 10.72 7.15
N VAL A 176 -3.10 11.85 6.97
CA VAL A 176 -3.71 13.14 6.60
C VAL A 176 -4.41 13.04 5.24
N GLU A 177 -3.72 12.57 4.21
CA GLU A 177 -4.26 12.57 2.85
C GLU A 177 -5.44 11.59 2.70
N LEU A 178 -5.38 10.41 3.32
CA LEU A 178 -6.49 9.45 3.26
C LEU A 178 -7.72 9.90 4.06
N LEU A 179 -7.53 10.60 5.18
CA LEU A 179 -8.63 11.05 6.06
C LEU A 179 -9.24 12.40 5.63
N LYS A 180 -8.58 13.13 4.72
CA LYS A 180 -9.07 14.39 4.17
C LYS A 180 -10.44 14.26 3.51
N ASN A 181 -10.71 13.11 2.87
CA ASN A 181 -12.01 12.83 2.26
C ASN A 181 -12.99 12.25 3.32
N PRO A 182 -14.17 12.87 3.54
CA PRO A 182 -15.14 12.40 4.54
C PRO A 182 -15.66 10.97 4.30
N PHE A 183 -15.76 10.54 3.04
CA PHE A 183 -16.17 9.18 2.72
C PHE A 183 -15.06 8.18 3.06
N ASN A 184 -13.81 8.48 2.68
CA ASN A 184 -12.66 7.66 3.05
C ASN A 184 -12.60 7.46 4.57
N LYS A 185 -12.82 8.52 5.35
CA LYS A 185 -12.86 8.45 6.81
C LYS A 185 -13.89 7.43 7.32
N LYS A 186 -15.10 7.41 6.75
CA LYS A 186 -16.14 6.42 7.13
C LYS A 186 -15.70 4.98 6.82
N VAL A 187 -15.12 4.76 5.65
CA VAL A 187 -14.61 3.44 5.23
C VAL A 187 -13.45 2.98 6.10
N ILE A 188 -12.48 3.87 6.36
CA ILE A 188 -11.33 3.61 7.21
C ILE A 188 -11.77 3.31 8.64
N HIS A 189 -12.68 4.10 9.22
CA HIS A 189 -13.22 3.84 10.55
C HIS A 189 -13.90 2.47 10.65
N LYS A 190 -14.53 2.00 9.56
CA LYS A 190 -15.15 0.68 9.51
C LYS A 190 -14.15 -0.46 9.33
N PHE A 191 -13.22 -0.34 8.40
CA PHE A 191 -12.40 -1.46 7.91
C PHE A 191 -10.98 -1.49 8.49
N TYR A 192 -10.42 -0.32 8.82
CA TYR A 192 -9.09 -0.18 9.42
C TYR A 192 -9.04 1.01 10.42
N PRO A 193 -9.78 0.94 11.55
CA PRO A 193 -9.95 2.07 12.46
C PRO A 193 -8.65 2.56 13.09
N LYS A 194 -7.62 1.71 13.16
CA LYS A 194 -6.32 2.08 13.70
C LYS A 194 -5.68 3.24 12.91
N LEU A 195 -5.90 3.33 11.60
CA LEU A 195 -5.36 4.42 10.77
C LEU A 195 -5.86 5.80 11.19
N ASP A 196 -7.09 5.90 11.70
CA ASP A 196 -7.68 7.16 12.24
C ASP A 196 -7.31 7.39 13.72
N SER A 197 -6.30 6.70 14.24
CA SER A 197 -5.90 6.80 15.64
C SER A 197 -4.42 7.15 15.80
N PRO A 198 -4.00 7.76 16.93
CA PRO A 198 -2.58 7.97 17.24
C PRO A 198 -1.75 6.67 17.22
N ALA A 199 -2.38 5.53 17.53
CA ALA A 199 -1.75 4.22 17.54
C ALA A 199 -1.24 3.76 16.16
N PHE A 200 -1.68 4.39 15.07
CA PHE A 200 -1.13 4.16 13.74
C PHE A 200 0.37 4.50 13.68
N LEU A 201 0.75 5.61 14.32
CA LEU A 201 2.09 6.19 14.25
C LEU A 201 3.05 5.62 15.31
N GLU A 202 2.53 4.85 16.26
CA GLU A 202 3.30 4.35 17.39
C GLU A 202 4.42 3.39 16.97
N GLY A 203 5.63 3.66 17.48
CA GLY A 203 6.82 2.86 17.25
C GLY A 203 7.33 2.86 15.81
N LEU A 204 6.89 3.79 14.96
CA LEU A 204 7.50 4.03 13.65
C LEU A 204 8.75 4.91 13.81
N PRO A 205 9.82 4.70 13.01
CA PRO A 205 11.02 5.52 13.07
C PRO A 205 10.76 6.94 12.54
N GLU A 206 11.33 7.95 13.21
CA GLU A 206 11.26 9.34 12.75
C GLU A 206 12.29 9.59 11.66
N TYR A 207 11.84 9.90 10.44
CA TYR A 207 12.69 10.21 9.30
C TYR A 207 11.95 11.12 8.30
N GLY A 208 12.71 11.94 7.58
CA GLY A 208 12.19 12.91 6.60
C GLY A 208 11.64 14.19 7.25
N ASN A 209 11.13 15.10 6.43
CA ASN A 209 10.47 16.31 6.92
C ASN A 209 9.13 15.94 7.56
N HIS A 210 8.60 16.78 8.46
CA HIS A 210 7.24 16.58 8.96
C HIS A 210 6.21 16.91 7.87
N TRP A 211 5.12 16.14 7.84
CA TRP A 211 3.97 16.48 7.02
C TRP A 211 3.09 17.48 7.79
N SER A 212 3.20 18.76 7.45
CA SER A 212 2.30 19.80 7.94
C SER A 212 1.46 20.32 6.77
N GLU A 213 0.14 20.40 6.99
CA GLU A 213 -0.83 20.97 6.04
C GLU A 213 -0.35 22.29 5.42
#